data_AF-A0A0Q8RKQ5-F1
#
_entry.id   AF-A0A0Q8RKQ5-F1
#
_cell.length_a   1.000
_cell.length_b   1.000
_cell.length_c   1.000
_cell.angle_alpha   90.00
_cell.angle_beta   90.00
_cell.angle_gamma   90.00
#
_symmetry.space_group_name_H-M   'P 1'
#
loop_
_entity.id
_entity.type
_entity.pdbx_description
1 polymer ?
#
loop_
_entity_poly.entity_id
_entity_poly.type
_entity_poly.pdbx_seq_one_letter_code
_entity_poly.pdbx_strand_id
1 'polypeptide(L)'
;MAALGRPLAAVGSAGNGAPLWPTGMIGSISHNDRLAVAAVATTEGGLRGLGIDIERVIGADQHESMLSLVVNRREHALLLKLDAGRSLPFSSGLTLAFSAKESFYKAVSAVAGRVLEFDAIQLTAIAGDGAGGQIHFQAVAAISDEWFPGRRGQAGYMALPNGDLLTSFAW
;
A
#
# COMPACT_ATOMS: atom_id res chain seq x y z
N MET A 1 -14.35 6.44 -12.72
CA MET A 1 -15.53 7.35 -12.65
C MET A 1 -16.72 6.77 -13.40
N ALA A 2 -16.61 6.52 -14.72
CA ALA A 2 -17.69 5.91 -15.50
C ALA A 2 -18.20 4.57 -14.93
N ALA A 3 -17.28 3.70 -14.47
CA ALA A 3 -17.64 2.43 -13.81
C ALA A 3 -18.43 2.60 -12.49
N LEU A 4 -18.38 3.78 -11.87
CA LEU A 4 -19.16 4.13 -10.68
C LEU A 4 -20.43 4.93 -11.02
N GLY A 5 -20.81 5.04 -12.30
CA GLY A 5 -21.95 5.84 -12.75
C GLY A 5 -21.76 7.35 -12.54
N ARG A 6 -20.53 7.82 -12.31
CA ARG A 6 -20.22 9.25 -12.11
C ARG A 6 -19.74 9.88 -13.42
N PRO A 7 -20.06 11.17 -13.69
CA PRO A 7 -19.55 11.89 -14.83
C PRO A 7 -18.01 11.84 -14.89
N LEU A 8 -17.47 11.84 -16.11
CA LEU A 8 -16.03 12.02 -16.29
C LEU A 8 -15.66 13.45 -15.88
N ALA A 9 -14.65 13.57 -15.03
CA ALA A 9 -14.11 14.84 -14.56
C ALA A 9 -12.58 14.75 -14.51
N ALA A 10 -11.92 15.89 -14.68
CA ALA A 10 -10.47 15.96 -14.53
C ALA A 10 -10.08 15.70 -13.06
N VAL A 11 -9.04 14.90 -12.85
CA VAL A 11 -8.38 14.75 -11.55
C VAL A 11 -7.25 15.77 -11.52
N GLY A 12 -7.30 16.71 -10.58
CA GLY A 12 -6.25 17.72 -10.43
C GLY A 12 -5.02 17.17 -9.72
N SER A 13 -3.99 18.00 -9.58
CA SER A 13 -2.79 17.69 -8.78
C SER A 13 -2.57 18.79 -7.75
N ALA A 14 -2.42 18.40 -6.49
CA ALA A 14 -2.05 19.30 -5.41
C ALA A 14 -0.56 19.64 -5.47
N GLY A 15 -0.13 20.67 -4.72
CA GLY A 15 1.28 21.10 -4.70
C GLY A 15 2.26 20.04 -4.16
N ASN A 16 1.77 19.02 -3.46
CA ASN A 16 2.55 17.86 -2.99
C ASN A 16 2.41 16.62 -3.91
N GLY A 17 1.81 16.78 -5.10
CA GLY A 17 1.58 15.69 -6.05
C GLY A 17 0.35 14.82 -5.79
N ALA A 18 -0.33 15.00 -4.65
CA ALA A 18 -1.53 14.22 -4.34
C ALA A 18 -2.67 14.51 -5.34
N PRO A 19 -3.44 13.49 -5.79
CA PRO A 19 -4.55 13.70 -6.71
C PRO A 19 -5.70 14.46 -6.04
N LEU A 20 -6.22 15.48 -6.73
CA LEU A 20 -7.41 16.23 -6.32
C LEU A 20 -8.63 15.58 -6.98
N TRP A 21 -9.31 14.71 -6.23
CA TRP A 21 -10.51 14.03 -6.68
C TRP A 21 -11.73 14.96 -6.73
N PRO A 22 -12.66 14.75 -7.67
CA PRO A 22 -13.94 15.44 -7.66
C PRO A 22 -14.70 15.26 -6.34
N THR A 23 -15.53 16.24 -5.99
CA THR A 23 -16.37 16.19 -4.78
C THR A 23 -17.18 14.90 -4.70
N GLY A 24 -17.19 14.28 -3.52
CA GLY A 24 -17.89 13.01 -3.28
C GLY A 24 -17.12 11.76 -3.73
N MET A 25 -15.86 11.93 -4.14
CA MET A 25 -14.99 10.84 -4.56
C MET A 25 -13.66 10.85 -3.80
N ILE A 26 -13.11 9.67 -3.62
CA ILE A 26 -11.73 9.43 -3.21
C ILE A 26 -11.10 8.44 -4.16
N GLY A 27 -9.77 8.38 -4.14
CA GLY A 27 -9.04 7.44 -4.96
C GLY A 27 -7.54 7.48 -4.76
N SER A 28 -6.87 6.57 -5.43
CA SER A 28 -5.43 6.50 -5.48
C SER A 28 -4.99 6.14 -6.88
N ILE A 29 -3.86 6.70 -7.29
CA ILE A 29 -3.20 6.42 -8.56
C ILE A 29 -1.82 5.87 -8.19
N SER A 30 -1.39 4.83 -8.89
CA SER A 30 -0.02 4.34 -8.81
C SER A 30 0.48 3.99 -10.19
N HIS A 31 1.78 4.09 -10.40
CA HIS A 31 2.38 3.66 -11.64
C HIS A 31 3.79 3.15 -11.41
N ASN A 32 4.26 2.36 -12.37
CA ASN A 32 5.67 2.08 -12.59
C ASN A 32 5.99 2.44 -14.06
N ASP A 33 7.17 2.05 -14.56
CA ASP A 33 7.60 2.37 -15.92
C ASP A 33 6.74 1.76 -17.04
N ARG A 34 5.87 0.79 -16.72
CA ARG A 34 5.10 0.00 -17.69
C ARG A 34 3.60 0.15 -17.56
N LEU A 35 3.10 0.40 -16.36
CA LEU A 35 1.67 0.40 -16.07
C LEU A 35 1.31 1.55 -15.11
N ALA A 36 0.18 2.20 -15.40
CA ALA A 36 -0.50 3.09 -14.48
C ALA A 36 -1.86 2.50 -14.11
N VAL A 37 -2.18 2.50 -12.82
CA VAL A 37 -3.43 2.02 -12.25
C VAL A 37 -4.09 3.11 -11.43
N ALA A 38 -5.42 3.10 -11.41
CA ALA A 38 -6.21 4.00 -10.58
C ALA A 38 -7.36 3.22 -9.94
N ALA A 39 -7.56 3.43 -8.64
CA ALA A 39 -8.72 2.95 -7.89
C ALA A 39 -9.51 4.16 -7.39
N VAL A 40 -10.83 4.08 -7.50
CA VAL A 40 -11.74 5.15 -7.11
C VAL A 40 -12.92 4.59 -6.35
N ALA A 41 -13.42 5.34 -5.38
CA ALA A 41 -14.62 5.03 -4.62
C ALA A 41 -15.46 6.29 -4.39
N THR A 42 -16.74 6.10 -4.08
CA THR A 42 -17.60 7.19 -3.57
C THR A 42 -17.42 7.31 -2.06
N THR A 43 -17.53 8.53 -1.54
CA THR A 43 -17.47 8.78 -0.09
C THR A 43 -18.74 8.35 0.66
N GLU A 44 -19.83 8.09 -0.07
CA GLU A 44 -21.13 7.66 0.49
C GLU A 44 -21.05 6.32 1.24
N GLY A 45 -20.05 5.48 0.94
CA GLY A 45 -19.83 4.20 1.62
C GLY A 45 -19.11 4.27 2.97
N GLY A 46 -18.81 5.47 3.47
CA GLY A 46 -18.10 5.66 4.74
C GLY A 46 -16.59 5.42 4.68
N LEU A 47 -16.05 5.11 3.51
CA LEU A 47 -14.61 5.06 3.27
C LEU A 47 -13.98 6.42 3.51
N ARG A 48 -12.96 6.45 4.37
CA ARG A 48 -12.18 7.65 4.72
C ARG A 48 -10.89 7.74 3.92
N GLY A 49 -10.36 6.60 3.48
CA GLY A 49 -9.15 6.56 2.66
C GLY A 49 -9.10 5.38 1.72
N LEU A 50 -8.42 5.58 0.59
CA LEU A 50 -8.13 4.55 -0.40
C LEU A 50 -6.72 4.78 -0.93
N GLY A 51 -5.91 3.73 -0.91
CA GLY A 51 -4.53 3.73 -1.39
C GLY A 51 -4.26 2.46 -2.18
N ILE A 52 -3.56 2.62 -3.30
CA ILE A 52 -3.06 1.50 -4.10
C ILE A 52 -1.61 1.78 -4.45
N ASP A 53 -0.88 0.70 -4.67
CA ASP A 53 0.51 0.77 -5.04
C ASP A 53 0.89 -0.43 -5.93
N ILE A 54 1.66 -0.18 -6.99
CA ILE A 54 2.04 -1.20 -7.96
C ILE A 54 3.55 -1.21 -8.13
N GLU A 55 4.16 -2.36 -7.89
CA GLU A 55 5.61 -2.49 -7.86
C GLU A 55 6.11 -3.69 -8.64
N ARG A 56 7.29 -3.52 -9.24
CA ARG A 56 8.05 -4.64 -9.78
C ARG A 56 8.70 -5.37 -8.60
N VAL A 57 8.84 -6.69 -8.69
CA VAL A 57 9.59 -7.44 -7.67
C VAL A 57 11.02 -6.89 -7.60
N ILE A 58 11.43 -6.47 -6.40
CA ILE A 58 12.73 -5.84 -6.15
C ILE A 58 13.86 -6.79 -6.54
N GLY A 59 14.77 -6.28 -7.37
CA GLY A 59 15.97 -6.97 -7.83
C GLY A 59 17.02 -7.11 -6.73
N ALA A 60 17.91 -8.10 -6.89
CA ALA A 60 18.95 -8.39 -5.89
C ALA A 60 19.90 -7.21 -5.63
N ASP A 61 20.11 -6.36 -6.62
CA ASP A 61 20.91 -5.14 -6.57
C ASP A 61 20.34 -4.07 -5.62
N GLN A 62 19.02 -4.09 -5.37
CA GLN A 62 18.33 -3.13 -4.51
C GLN A 62 17.97 -3.70 -3.14
N HIS A 63 18.25 -4.99 -2.89
CA HIS A 63 17.80 -5.68 -1.68
C HIS A 63 18.31 -5.02 -0.41
N GLU A 64 19.61 -4.75 -0.31
CA GLU A 64 20.21 -4.22 0.92
C GLU A 64 19.66 -2.83 1.26
N SER A 65 19.59 -1.93 0.27
CA SER A 65 19.05 -0.58 0.47
C SER A 65 17.57 -0.63 0.87
N MET A 66 16.75 -1.42 0.18
CA MET A 66 15.32 -1.54 0.48
C MET A 66 15.09 -2.20 1.83
N LEU A 67 15.88 -3.21 2.18
CA LEU A 67 15.79 -3.88 3.47
C LEU A 67 16.07 -2.90 4.63
N SER A 68 17.13 -2.09 4.49
CA SER A 68 17.53 -1.13 5.52
C SER A 68 16.51 0.01 5.72
N LEU A 69 15.81 0.40 4.65
CA LEU A 69 14.89 1.52 4.63
C LEU A 69 13.46 1.13 5.02
N VAL A 70 12.99 -0.01 4.51
CA VAL A 70 11.56 -0.35 4.52
C VAL A 70 11.18 -1.21 5.71
N VAL A 71 12.03 -2.14 6.13
CA VAL A 71 11.62 -3.17 7.10
C VAL A 71 12.44 -3.10 8.39
N ASN A 72 11.74 -3.24 9.51
CA ASN A 72 12.39 -3.37 10.80
C ASN A 72 12.78 -4.84 11.09
N ARG A 73 13.45 -5.09 12.23
CA ARG A 73 13.91 -6.44 12.60
C ARG A 73 12.79 -7.49 12.68
N ARG A 74 11.59 -7.11 13.12
CA ARG A 74 10.45 -8.04 13.25
C ARG A 74 9.87 -8.38 11.88
N GLU A 75 9.74 -7.38 11.02
CA GLU A 75 9.31 -7.57 9.63
C GLU A 75 10.32 -8.42 8.87
N HIS A 76 11.62 -8.16 9.02
CA HIS A 76 12.67 -8.98 8.41
C HIS A 76 12.59 -10.45 8.85
N ALA A 77 12.40 -10.72 10.15
CA ALA A 77 12.22 -12.08 10.65
C ALA A 77 10.95 -12.77 10.09
N LEU A 78 9.86 -12.00 9.91
CA LEU A 78 8.65 -12.48 9.24
C LEU A 78 8.95 -12.89 7.79
N LEU A 79 9.65 -12.05 7.03
CA LEU A 79 9.99 -12.32 5.63
C LEU A 79 10.89 -13.56 5.49
N LEU A 80 11.92 -13.69 6.33
CA LEU A 80 12.79 -14.87 6.35
C LEU A 80 12.01 -16.16 6.65
N LYS A 81 11.04 -16.11 7.57
CA LYS A 81 10.19 -17.26 7.90
C LYS A 81 9.31 -17.68 6.72
N LEU A 82 8.73 -16.72 6.01
CA LEU A 82 7.89 -16.98 4.83
C LEU A 82 8.70 -17.59 3.67
N ASP A 83 9.92 -17.09 3.47
CA ASP A 83 10.84 -17.58 2.44
C ASP A 83 11.32 -19.01 2.75
N ALA A 84 11.77 -19.25 3.98
CA ALA A 84 12.17 -20.60 4.44
C ALA A 84 11.00 -21.60 4.38
N GLY A 85 9.78 -21.15 4.66
CA GLY A 85 8.55 -21.93 4.52
C GLY A 85 8.06 -22.12 3.09
N ARG A 86 8.75 -21.54 2.09
CA ARG A 86 8.40 -21.55 0.66
C ARG A 86 7.00 -21.03 0.36
N SER A 87 6.43 -20.23 1.27
CA SER A 87 5.10 -19.63 1.10
C SER A 87 5.18 -18.35 0.27
N LEU A 88 6.28 -17.61 0.38
CA LEU A 88 6.50 -16.37 -0.36
C LEU A 88 8.01 -16.11 -0.50
N PRO A 89 8.54 -15.95 -1.71
CA PRO A 89 9.95 -15.60 -1.90
C PRO A 89 10.32 -14.29 -1.20
N PHE A 90 11.53 -14.21 -0.66
CA PHE A 90 11.98 -13.04 0.10
C PHE A 90 11.84 -11.73 -0.67
N SER A 91 12.26 -11.68 -1.94
CA SER A 91 12.14 -10.48 -2.78
C SER A 91 10.69 -10.01 -2.94
N SER A 92 9.77 -10.96 -3.15
CA SER A 92 8.34 -10.66 -3.24
C SER A 92 7.81 -10.16 -1.90
N GLY A 93 8.22 -10.77 -0.79
CA GLY A 93 7.87 -10.32 0.56
C GLY A 93 8.36 -8.90 0.89
N LEU A 94 9.60 -8.58 0.53
CA LEU A 94 10.17 -7.23 0.70
C LEU A 94 9.42 -6.21 -0.17
N THR A 95 9.10 -6.57 -1.40
CA THR A 95 8.31 -5.74 -2.32
C THR A 95 6.91 -5.48 -1.77
N LEU A 96 6.24 -6.51 -1.25
CA LEU A 96 4.92 -6.37 -0.61
C LEU A 96 4.98 -5.51 0.65
N ALA A 97 6.05 -5.60 1.44
CA ALA A 97 6.23 -4.76 2.63
C ALA A 97 6.34 -3.28 2.25
N PHE A 98 7.14 -2.95 1.23
CA PHE A 98 7.25 -1.61 0.68
C PHE A 98 5.91 -1.12 0.14
N SER A 99 5.33 -1.90 -0.78
CA SER A 99 4.10 -1.52 -1.47
C SER A 99 2.91 -1.35 -0.53
N ALA A 100 2.78 -2.19 0.50
CA ALA A 100 1.75 -2.04 1.51
C ALA A 100 1.89 -0.74 2.33
N LYS A 101 3.13 -0.32 2.62
CA LYS A 101 3.40 0.94 3.33
C LYS A 101 3.08 2.16 2.47
N GLU A 102 3.40 2.10 1.17
CA GLU A 102 3.00 3.13 0.19
C GLU A 102 1.48 3.20 0.01
N SER A 103 0.81 2.06 -0.17
CA SER A 103 -0.65 1.99 -0.20
C SER A 103 -1.28 2.56 1.06
N PHE A 104 -0.75 2.21 2.23
CA PHE A 104 -1.20 2.78 3.49
C PHE A 104 -1.02 4.30 3.53
N TYR A 105 0.17 4.80 3.22
CA TYR A 105 0.48 6.23 3.20
C TYR A 105 -0.47 7.00 2.27
N LYS A 106 -0.68 6.53 1.03
CA LYS A 106 -1.62 7.14 0.07
C LYS A 106 -3.03 7.22 0.65
N ALA A 107 -3.49 6.19 1.34
CA ALA A 107 -4.83 6.14 1.96
C ALA A 107 -4.99 7.06 3.18
N VAL A 108 -3.92 7.37 3.92
CA VAL A 108 -3.99 8.17 5.16
C VAL A 108 -3.39 9.57 5.02
N SER A 109 -2.70 9.88 3.92
CA SER A 109 -1.94 11.12 3.75
C SER A 109 -2.75 12.39 4.05
N ALA A 110 -4.03 12.42 3.66
CA ALA A 110 -4.93 13.53 3.92
C ALA A 110 -5.21 13.76 5.42
N VAL A 111 -5.28 12.70 6.23
CA VAL A 111 -5.53 12.79 7.69
C VAL A 111 -4.23 12.85 8.49
N ALA A 112 -3.12 12.34 7.96
CA ALA A 112 -1.83 12.37 8.61
C ALA A 112 -1.28 13.81 8.69
N GLY A 113 -1.55 14.64 7.67
CA GLY A 113 -1.12 16.04 7.62
C GLY A 113 0.40 16.25 7.55
N ARG A 114 1.18 15.17 7.39
CA ARG A 114 2.64 15.15 7.28
C ARG A 114 3.09 13.92 6.50
N VAL A 115 4.33 13.94 6.03
CA VAL A 115 4.98 12.75 5.46
C VAL A 115 5.13 11.68 6.54
N LEU A 116 4.87 10.43 6.17
CA LEU A 116 5.08 9.26 7.02
C LEU A 116 6.33 8.52 6.56
N GLU A 117 7.15 8.13 7.53
CA GLU A 117 8.26 7.20 7.30
C GLU A 117 7.73 5.76 7.27
N PHE A 118 8.53 4.83 6.72
CA PHE A 118 8.15 3.41 6.62
C PHE A 118 7.93 2.74 7.98
N ASP A 119 8.46 3.28 9.08
CA ASP A 119 8.25 2.75 10.42
C ASP A 119 6.90 3.12 11.04
N ALA A 120 6.09 3.96 10.37
CA ALA A 120 4.77 4.37 10.84
C ALA A 120 3.82 3.18 11.04
N ILE A 121 3.97 2.14 10.22
CA ILE A 121 3.30 0.85 10.38
C ILE A 121 4.32 -0.29 10.37
N GLN A 122 3.99 -1.36 11.07
CA GLN A 122 4.76 -2.60 11.08
C GLN A 122 3.88 -3.75 10.60
N LEU A 123 4.35 -4.50 9.61
CA LEU A 123 3.71 -5.74 9.18
C LEU A 123 3.75 -6.79 10.31
N THR A 124 2.65 -7.52 10.44
CA THR A 124 2.46 -8.56 11.46
C THR A 124 2.23 -9.94 10.84
N ALA A 125 1.69 -10.00 9.63
CA ALA A 125 1.57 -11.23 8.85
C ALA A 125 1.39 -10.93 7.35
N ILE A 126 1.79 -11.89 6.51
CA ILE A 126 1.38 -11.95 5.11
C ILE A 126 0.78 -13.35 4.92
N ALA A 127 -0.46 -13.40 4.47
CA ALA A 127 -1.21 -14.64 4.24
C ALA A 127 -1.71 -14.68 2.81
N GLY A 128 -1.51 -15.79 2.11
CA GLY A 128 -1.88 -15.93 0.71
C GLY A 128 -1.17 -17.12 0.06
N ASP A 129 -1.33 -17.25 -1.25
CA ASP A 129 -0.76 -18.33 -2.07
C ASP A 129 0.35 -17.85 -3.02
N GLY A 130 0.82 -16.62 -2.82
CA GLY A 130 1.80 -15.94 -3.68
C GLY A 130 1.19 -15.29 -4.93
N ALA A 131 0.02 -15.73 -5.40
CA ALA A 131 -0.74 -15.07 -6.46
C ALA A 131 -1.64 -13.97 -5.90
N GLY A 132 -2.09 -14.11 -4.65
CA GLY A 132 -2.78 -13.05 -3.94
C GLY A 132 -3.01 -13.38 -2.47
N GLY A 133 -3.47 -12.38 -1.72
CA GLY A 133 -3.70 -12.54 -0.29
C GLY A 133 -3.86 -11.24 0.46
N GLN A 134 -3.52 -11.28 1.73
CA GLN A 134 -3.70 -10.21 2.70
C GLN A 134 -2.40 -9.95 3.46
N ILE A 135 -2.11 -8.67 3.67
CA ILE A 135 -1.01 -8.16 4.48
C ILE A 135 -1.61 -7.52 5.71
N HIS A 136 -1.30 -8.06 6.87
CA HIS A 136 -1.71 -7.52 8.16
C HIS A 136 -0.61 -6.63 8.72
N PHE A 137 -1.01 -5.50 9.31
CA PHE A 137 -0.08 -4.57 9.91
C PHE A 137 -0.71 -3.86 11.11
N GLN A 138 0.11 -3.12 11.85
CA GLN A 138 -0.33 -2.25 12.92
C GLN A 138 0.40 -0.92 12.88
N ALA A 139 -0.28 0.17 13.25
CA ALA A 139 0.36 1.46 13.49
C ALA A 139 1.33 1.37 14.66
N VAL A 140 2.52 1.95 14.49
CA VAL A 140 3.58 1.98 15.51
C VAL A 140 3.55 3.30 16.28
N ALA A 141 3.19 4.39 15.60
CA ALA A 141 3.10 5.74 16.15
C ALA A 141 1.70 6.33 15.94
N ALA A 142 1.44 7.49 16.56
CA ALA A 142 0.22 8.25 16.32
C ALA A 142 0.30 8.95 14.96
N ILE A 143 -0.63 8.59 14.07
CA ILE A 143 -0.72 9.09 12.70
C ILE A 143 -1.89 10.07 12.58
N SER A 144 -3.06 9.70 13.11
CA SER A 144 -4.24 10.54 13.27
C SER A 144 -5.06 10.07 14.48
N ASP A 145 -6.19 10.71 14.77
CA ASP A 145 -7.14 10.25 15.80
C ASP A 145 -7.69 8.86 15.47
N GLU A 146 -7.85 8.54 14.20
CA GLU A 146 -8.25 7.21 13.76
C GLU A 146 -7.08 6.24 13.75
N TRP A 147 -5.87 6.66 13.40
CA TRP A 147 -4.68 5.80 13.34
C TRP A 147 -3.74 6.00 14.54
N PHE A 148 -4.20 5.55 15.70
CA PHE A 148 -3.44 5.53 16.95
C PHE A 148 -2.50 4.30 17.06
N PRO A 149 -1.44 4.36 17.90
CA PRO A 149 -0.51 3.25 18.08
C PRO A 149 -1.21 1.93 18.44
N GLY A 150 -0.83 0.85 17.76
CA GLY A 150 -1.41 -0.48 17.94
C GLY A 150 -2.70 -0.73 17.15
N ARG A 151 -3.29 0.28 16.50
CA ARG A 151 -4.41 0.06 15.58
C ARG A 151 -3.98 -0.87 14.46
N ARG A 152 -4.79 -1.88 14.19
CA ARG A 152 -4.54 -2.89 13.15
C ARG A 152 -5.22 -2.51 11.85
N GLY A 153 -4.56 -2.84 10.75
CA GLY A 153 -5.07 -2.73 9.40
C GLY A 153 -4.78 -3.99 8.60
N GLN A 154 -5.47 -4.09 7.46
CA GLN A 154 -5.29 -5.18 6.50
C GLN A 154 -5.32 -4.58 5.09
N ALA A 155 -4.28 -4.85 4.31
CA ALA A 155 -4.20 -4.52 2.89
C ALA A 155 -4.34 -5.81 2.07
N GLY A 156 -5.02 -5.75 0.93
CA GLY A 156 -5.02 -6.83 -0.05
C GLY A 156 -3.81 -6.73 -0.96
N TYR A 157 -3.34 -7.86 -1.47
CA TYR A 157 -2.35 -7.89 -2.55
C TYR A 157 -2.70 -8.93 -3.61
N MET A 158 -2.20 -8.70 -4.83
CA MET A 158 -2.24 -9.67 -5.93
C MET A 158 -1.03 -9.54 -6.84
N ALA A 159 -0.58 -10.65 -7.41
CA ALA A 159 0.37 -10.70 -8.50
C ALA A 159 -0.37 -10.55 -9.83
N LEU A 160 0.14 -9.66 -10.67
CA LEU A 160 -0.36 -9.45 -12.02
C LEU A 160 0.31 -10.40 -13.01
N PRO A 161 -0.30 -10.69 -14.17
CA PRO A 161 0.28 -11.59 -15.17
C PRO A 161 1.67 -11.20 -15.69
N ASN A 162 2.02 -9.91 -15.57
CA ASN A 162 3.34 -9.38 -15.96
C ASN A 162 4.41 -9.53 -14.87
N GLY A 163 4.07 -10.12 -13.72
CA GLY A 163 4.95 -10.31 -12.56
C GLY A 163 4.99 -9.13 -11.59
N ASP A 164 4.28 -8.04 -11.85
CA ASP A 164 4.17 -6.91 -10.91
C ASP A 164 3.25 -7.29 -9.75
N LEU A 165 3.45 -6.66 -8.60
CA LEU A 165 2.64 -6.82 -7.40
C LEU A 165 1.81 -5.56 -7.19
N LEU A 166 0.50 -5.73 -7.03
CA LEU A 166 -0.44 -4.66 -6.68
C LEU A 166 -0.88 -4.84 -5.24
N THR A 167 -0.74 -3.80 -4.43
CA THR A 167 -1.36 -3.71 -3.10
C THR A 167 -2.51 -2.71 -3.09
N SER A 168 -3.48 -2.94 -2.21
CA SER A 168 -4.62 -2.04 -2.02
C SER A 168 -5.01 -1.98 -0.55
N PHE A 169 -5.31 -0.78 -0.10
CA PHE A 169 -5.72 -0.51 1.26
C PHE A 169 -6.85 0.51 1.30
N ALA A 170 -7.90 0.22 2.09
CA ALA A 170 -9.02 1.13 2.30
C ALA A 170 -9.48 1.03 3.76
N TRP A 171 -9.95 2.14 4.32
CA TRP A 171 -10.34 2.24 5.74
C TRP A 171 -11.41 3.30 5.99
#